data_AF-A0AAV7FUV4-F1
#
_entry.id   AF-A0AAV7FUV4-F1
#
_cell.length_a   1.000
_cell.length_b   1.000
_cell.length_c   1.000
_cell.angle_alpha   90.00
_cell.angle_beta   90.00
_cell.angle_gamma   90.00
#
_symmetry.space_group_name_H-M   'P 1'
#
loop_
_entity.id
_entity.type
_entity.pdbx_description
1 polymer ?
#
loop_
_entity_poly.entity_id
_entity_poly.type
_entity_poly.pdbx_seq_one_letter_code
_entity_poly.pdbx_strand_id
1 'polypeptide(L)'
;MIKRAVFARELGVPIIMHDYLTGGFTANTSLAHYCRDNGLLLHIHRAMHAVLYRQKNHGMHFRVLAKALRMSGGDHIHAGTVVGKLEGEREMTLGFVDLLRDDFLEKDRSRGLFFISLKTGSLCQFGGGTLGHPWGNAPGAVANRVALEACVQARNEGRDLAREGNDILREASKWSPELADACEVWKEITFDFDPVDKLDKETK
;
A
#
# COMPACT_ATOMS: atom_id res chain seq x y z
N MET A 1 12.84 -19.32 -10.06
CA MET A 1 11.51 -18.65 -10.10
C MET A 1 10.42 -19.62 -10.51
N ILE A 2 10.22 -19.91 -11.81
CA ILE A 2 9.06 -20.64 -12.36
C ILE A 2 8.70 -21.95 -11.62
N LYS A 3 9.65 -22.81 -11.25
CA LYS A 3 9.35 -24.05 -10.46
C LYS A 3 8.50 -23.80 -9.20
N ARG A 4 8.67 -22.65 -8.52
CA ARG A 4 7.86 -22.29 -7.34
C ARG A 4 6.45 -21.83 -7.73
N ALA A 5 6.30 -21.13 -8.86
CA ALA A 5 5.01 -20.68 -9.38
C ALA A 5 4.17 -21.85 -9.91
N VAL A 6 4.81 -22.82 -10.59
CA VAL A 6 4.17 -24.08 -11.00
C VAL A 6 3.64 -24.84 -9.80
N PHE A 7 4.46 -25.01 -8.75
CA PHE A 7 4.01 -25.69 -7.53
C PHE A 7 2.88 -24.95 -6.80
N ALA A 8 2.93 -23.61 -6.75
CA ALA A 8 1.82 -22.82 -6.21
C ALA A 8 0.51 -23.01 -7.01
N ARG A 9 0.61 -23.05 -8.34
CA ARG A 9 -0.51 -23.36 -9.25
C ARG A 9 -1.05 -24.77 -9.03
N GLU A 10 -0.18 -25.77 -8.83
CA GLU A 10 -0.56 -27.16 -8.54
C GLU A 10 -1.30 -27.29 -7.20
N LEU A 11 -0.93 -26.48 -6.20
CA LEU A 11 -1.65 -26.38 -4.92
C LEU A 11 -2.97 -25.59 -5.01
N GLY A 12 -3.27 -24.96 -6.16
CA GLY A 12 -4.48 -24.18 -6.36
C GLY A 12 -4.57 -22.89 -5.54
N VAL A 13 -3.44 -22.33 -5.07
CA VAL A 13 -3.47 -21.05 -4.33
C VAL A 13 -3.74 -19.87 -5.28
N PRO A 14 -4.50 -18.84 -4.87
CA PRO A 14 -4.97 -17.80 -5.78
C PRO A 14 -3.93 -16.73 -6.11
N ILE A 15 -2.83 -16.64 -5.33
CA ILE A 15 -1.88 -15.52 -5.38
C ILE A 15 -0.46 -15.98 -5.06
N ILE A 16 0.52 -15.39 -5.74
CA ILE A 16 1.95 -15.47 -5.42
C ILE A 16 2.55 -14.06 -5.29
N MET A 17 3.79 -13.95 -4.83
CA MET A 17 4.49 -12.67 -4.73
C MET A 17 5.89 -12.69 -5.36
N HIS A 18 6.37 -11.50 -5.77
CA HIS A 18 7.68 -11.30 -6.36
C HIS A 18 8.33 -9.96 -5.97
N ASP A 19 9.63 -9.97 -5.73
CA ASP A 19 10.46 -8.76 -5.53
C ASP A 19 11.00 -8.26 -6.88
N TYR A 20 10.25 -7.41 -7.58
CA TYR A 20 10.53 -7.12 -9.00
C TYR A 20 11.85 -6.39 -9.26
N LEU A 21 12.35 -5.57 -8.32
CA LEU A 21 13.62 -4.84 -8.50
C LEU A 21 14.83 -5.74 -8.26
N THR A 22 14.82 -6.54 -7.20
CA THR A 22 15.94 -7.44 -6.86
C THR A 22 15.95 -8.71 -7.70
N GLY A 23 14.78 -9.21 -8.13
CA GLY A 23 14.65 -10.25 -9.15
C GLY A 23 14.86 -9.74 -10.59
N GLY A 24 14.67 -8.44 -10.82
CA GLY A 24 14.85 -7.77 -12.10
C GLY A 24 13.63 -7.80 -13.02
N PHE A 25 13.48 -6.76 -13.85
CA PHE A 25 12.35 -6.58 -14.78
C PHE A 25 12.15 -7.74 -15.76
N THR A 26 13.23 -8.36 -16.25
CA THR A 26 13.15 -9.52 -17.16
C THR A 26 12.48 -10.73 -16.48
N ALA A 27 12.84 -11.00 -15.22
CA ALA A 27 12.21 -12.05 -14.44
C ALA A 27 10.76 -11.68 -14.12
N ASN A 28 10.49 -10.43 -13.73
CA ASN A 28 9.14 -9.97 -13.41
C ASN A 28 8.18 -10.11 -14.59
N THR A 29 8.55 -9.63 -15.78
CA THR A 29 7.71 -9.71 -16.99
C THR A 29 7.45 -11.17 -17.39
N SER A 30 8.47 -12.03 -17.28
CA SER A 30 8.32 -13.48 -17.51
C SER A 30 7.35 -14.13 -16.53
N LEU A 31 7.36 -13.71 -15.26
CA LEU A 31 6.43 -14.19 -14.25
C LEU A 31 5.01 -13.64 -14.45
N ALA A 32 4.86 -12.38 -14.85
CA ALA A 32 3.57 -11.76 -15.11
C ALA A 32 2.82 -12.45 -16.26
N HIS A 33 3.52 -12.81 -17.34
CA HIS A 33 2.95 -13.63 -18.42
C HIS A 33 2.54 -15.02 -17.90
N TYR A 34 3.42 -15.70 -17.15
CA TYR A 34 3.09 -16.99 -16.55
C TYR A 34 1.84 -16.93 -15.64
N CYS A 35 1.73 -15.89 -14.79
CA CYS A 35 0.58 -15.68 -13.92
C CYS A 35 -0.72 -15.47 -14.71
N ARG A 36 -0.68 -14.65 -15.77
CA ARG A 36 -1.81 -14.44 -16.68
C ARG A 36 -2.31 -15.76 -17.29
N ASP A 37 -1.39 -16.57 -17.81
CA ASP A 37 -1.72 -17.82 -18.51
C ASP A 37 -2.20 -18.94 -17.54
N ASN A 38 -1.93 -18.81 -16.24
CA ASN A 38 -2.21 -19.82 -15.22
C ASN A 38 -3.25 -19.40 -14.18
N GLY A 39 -3.86 -18.22 -14.31
CA GLY A 39 -4.90 -17.73 -13.40
C GLY A 39 -4.41 -17.38 -11.99
N LEU A 40 -3.14 -17.00 -11.84
CA LEU A 40 -2.56 -16.56 -10.56
C LEU A 40 -2.56 -15.04 -10.46
N LEU A 41 -2.95 -14.49 -9.30
CA LEU A 41 -2.64 -13.11 -8.96
C LEU A 41 -1.15 -12.95 -8.62
N LEU A 42 -0.57 -11.80 -8.96
CA LEU A 42 0.83 -11.46 -8.75
C LEU A 42 0.99 -10.22 -7.86
N HIS A 43 1.31 -10.43 -6.59
CA HIS A 43 1.65 -9.37 -5.64
C HIS A 43 3.10 -8.92 -5.78
N ILE A 44 3.33 -7.64 -6.04
CA ILE A 44 4.68 -7.09 -6.20
C ILE A 44 5.16 -6.40 -4.93
N HIS A 45 6.19 -6.97 -4.30
CA HIS A 45 6.94 -6.28 -3.27
C HIS A 45 8.10 -5.49 -3.90
N ARG A 46 8.39 -4.32 -3.32
CA ARG A 46 9.30 -3.31 -3.90
C ARG A 46 10.67 -3.28 -3.20
N ALA A 47 11.18 -4.44 -2.77
CA ALA A 47 12.50 -4.51 -2.13
C ALA A 47 13.57 -3.72 -2.92
N MET A 48 14.54 -3.13 -2.21
CA MET A 48 15.57 -2.23 -2.76
C MET A 48 15.08 -0.85 -3.27
N HIS A 49 13.76 -0.58 -3.41
CA HIS A 49 13.26 0.69 -3.95
C HIS A 49 13.89 1.95 -3.32
N ALA A 50 13.95 2.06 -1.99
CA ALA A 50 14.44 3.25 -1.29
C ALA A 50 15.91 3.61 -1.59
N VAL A 51 16.71 2.66 -2.07
CA VAL A 51 18.09 2.93 -2.56
C VAL A 51 18.07 3.83 -3.81
N LEU A 52 17.00 3.77 -4.61
CA LEU A 52 16.90 4.44 -5.90
C LEU A 52 16.16 5.77 -5.87
N TYR A 53 15.27 6.04 -4.90
CA TYR A 53 14.39 7.22 -4.95
C TYR A 53 14.35 8.09 -3.69
N ARG A 54 14.98 7.67 -2.57
CA ARG A 54 14.81 8.39 -1.29
C ARG A 54 15.41 9.80 -1.28
N GLN A 55 16.41 10.06 -2.11
CA GLN A 55 17.11 11.34 -2.15
C GLN A 55 16.57 12.21 -3.29
N LYS A 56 16.01 13.37 -2.97
CA LYS A 56 15.45 14.30 -3.96
C LYS A 56 16.46 14.76 -5.03
N ASN A 57 17.74 14.86 -4.67
CA ASN A 57 18.80 15.36 -5.54
C ASN A 57 19.40 14.30 -6.49
N HIS A 58 19.16 13.01 -6.28
CA HIS A 58 19.76 11.95 -7.10
C HIS A 58 18.95 10.65 -7.09
N GLY A 59 18.73 10.08 -8.27
CA GLY A 59 18.07 8.78 -8.46
C GLY A 59 16.85 8.85 -9.38
N MET A 60 15.87 7.97 -9.14
CA MET A 60 14.64 7.82 -9.92
C MET A 60 13.43 7.81 -9.00
N HIS A 61 12.68 8.91 -8.91
CA HIS A 61 11.48 9.02 -8.07
C HIS A 61 10.51 7.82 -8.26
N PHE A 62 9.95 7.29 -7.17
CA PHE A 62 9.12 6.06 -7.17
C PHE A 62 8.00 6.04 -8.22
N ARG A 63 7.40 7.20 -8.54
CA ARG A 63 6.44 7.38 -9.66
C ARG A 63 6.88 6.77 -11.01
N VAL A 64 8.19 6.77 -11.31
CA VAL A 64 8.76 6.18 -12.53
C VAL A 64 8.77 4.66 -12.42
N LEU A 65 9.20 4.14 -11.27
CA LEU A 65 9.23 2.71 -10.96
C LEU A 65 7.82 2.10 -10.92
N ALA A 66 6.84 2.86 -10.42
CA ALA A 66 5.41 2.51 -10.45
C ALA A 66 4.89 2.34 -11.89
N LYS A 67 5.19 3.29 -12.79
CA LYS A 67 4.84 3.15 -14.23
C LYS A 67 5.57 1.96 -14.88
N ALA A 68 6.85 1.78 -14.60
CA ALA A 68 7.65 0.68 -15.14
C ALA A 68 7.09 -0.70 -14.71
N LEU A 69 6.70 -0.84 -13.44
CA LEU A 69 6.06 -2.07 -12.95
C LEU A 69 4.68 -2.28 -13.59
N ARG A 70 3.85 -1.22 -13.70
CA ARG A 70 2.53 -1.31 -14.35
C ARG A 70 2.62 -1.81 -15.80
N MET A 71 3.69 -1.46 -16.52
CA MET A 71 3.97 -1.99 -17.86
C MET A 71 4.54 -3.42 -17.85
N SER A 72 5.38 -3.76 -16.88
CA SER A 72 5.99 -5.11 -16.73
C SER A 72 4.97 -6.17 -16.27
N GLY A 73 3.94 -5.75 -15.54
CA GLY A 73 2.87 -6.61 -15.02
C GLY A 73 3.00 -6.92 -13.53
N GLY A 74 1.85 -6.86 -12.84
CA GLY A 74 1.68 -7.10 -11.41
C GLY A 74 0.34 -6.53 -10.96
N ASP A 75 -0.42 -7.27 -10.16
CA ASP A 75 -1.79 -6.92 -9.78
C ASP A 75 -1.83 -6.03 -8.52
N HIS A 76 -0.84 -6.18 -7.63
CA HIS A 76 -0.63 -5.30 -6.48
C HIS A 76 0.80 -4.76 -6.48
N ILE A 77 1.00 -3.56 -5.92
CA ILE A 77 2.32 -3.06 -5.52
C ILE A 77 2.20 -2.26 -4.22
N HIS A 78 3.22 -2.33 -3.36
CA HIS A 78 3.28 -1.47 -2.18
C HIS A 78 3.44 0.01 -2.61
N ALA A 79 2.46 0.85 -2.29
CA ALA A 79 2.53 2.30 -2.57
C ALA A 79 3.22 3.06 -1.41
N GLY A 80 2.88 2.75 -0.16
CA GLY A 80 3.27 3.52 1.02
C GLY A 80 2.05 3.77 1.89
N THR A 81 2.26 4.27 3.11
CA THR A 81 1.19 4.40 4.12
C THR A 81 0.97 5.81 4.63
N VAL A 82 1.85 6.76 4.28
CA VAL A 82 1.93 8.14 4.82
C VAL A 82 2.21 8.21 6.32
N VAL A 83 1.33 7.65 7.15
CA VAL A 83 1.36 7.68 8.63
C VAL A 83 2.14 6.52 9.27
N GLY A 84 2.91 5.77 8.48
CA GLY A 84 3.59 4.56 8.95
C GLY A 84 5.11 4.73 9.05
N LYS A 85 5.78 3.74 9.63
CA LYS A 85 7.25 3.72 9.86
C LYS A 85 8.16 3.90 8.63
N LEU A 86 7.62 3.94 7.42
CA LEU A 86 8.36 4.11 6.17
C LEU A 86 7.91 5.40 5.50
N GLU A 87 8.88 6.17 5.02
CA GLU A 87 8.69 7.49 4.44
C GLU A 87 7.66 7.52 3.29
N GLY A 88 6.78 8.51 3.34
CA GLY A 88 5.83 8.85 2.28
C GLY A 88 5.14 10.17 2.55
N GLU A 89 5.53 11.23 1.83
CA GLU A 89 4.80 12.49 1.82
C GLU A 89 3.39 12.28 1.21
N ARG A 90 2.37 12.98 1.73
CA ARG A 90 0.96 12.74 1.43
C ARG A 90 0.62 13.00 -0.03
N GLU A 91 0.94 14.18 -0.57
CA GLU A 91 0.51 14.56 -1.92
C GLU A 91 1.28 13.79 -3.01
N MET A 92 2.56 13.51 -2.79
CA MET A 92 3.30 12.56 -3.64
C MET A 92 2.72 11.15 -3.59
N THR A 93 2.28 10.70 -2.39
CA THR A 93 1.65 9.39 -2.24
C THR A 93 0.31 9.31 -2.95
N LEU A 94 -0.53 10.34 -2.84
CA LEU A 94 -1.74 10.45 -3.64
C LEU A 94 -1.40 10.44 -5.13
N GLY A 95 -0.43 11.22 -5.59
CA GLY A 95 0.02 11.22 -6.98
C GLY A 95 0.44 9.85 -7.51
N PHE A 96 1.35 9.12 -6.84
CA PHE A 96 1.74 7.80 -7.35
C PHE A 96 0.73 6.69 -7.07
N VAL A 97 -0.15 6.83 -6.07
CA VAL A 97 -1.35 6.00 -5.96
C VAL A 97 -2.20 6.23 -7.19
N ASP A 98 -2.54 7.46 -7.53
CA ASP A 98 -3.28 7.81 -8.73
C ASP A 98 -2.59 7.21 -9.98
N LEU A 99 -1.27 7.32 -10.16
CA LEU A 99 -0.56 6.72 -11.33
C LEU A 99 -0.65 5.19 -11.43
N LEU A 100 -0.70 4.49 -10.31
CA LEU A 100 -0.94 3.04 -10.24
C LEU A 100 -2.42 2.74 -10.45
N ARG A 101 -3.26 3.62 -9.90
CA ARG A 101 -4.70 3.63 -9.95
C ARG A 101 -5.20 4.12 -11.27
N ASP A 102 -5.61 5.41 -11.50
CA ASP A 102 -7.00 5.96 -11.46
C ASP A 102 -7.76 6.56 -12.73
N ASP A 103 -7.43 6.22 -13.99
CA ASP A 103 -8.16 6.28 -15.33
C ASP A 103 -7.55 7.17 -16.42
N PHE A 104 -7.49 8.45 -16.13
CA PHE A 104 -6.76 9.45 -16.88
C PHE A 104 -6.24 10.39 -15.82
N LEU A 105 -5.03 10.92 -16.00
CA LEU A 105 -4.46 11.84 -15.04
C LEU A 105 -3.97 13.07 -15.74
N GLU A 106 -4.52 14.21 -15.36
CA GLU A 106 -3.99 15.48 -15.78
C GLU A 106 -2.61 15.73 -15.15
N LYS A 107 -1.87 16.68 -15.74
CA LYS A 107 -0.61 17.14 -15.20
C LYS A 107 -0.89 17.96 -13.94
N ASP A 108 -0.47 17.46 -12.79
CA ASP A 108 -0.61 18.11 -11.49
C ASP A 108 0.74 18.18 -10.77
N ARG A 109 1.34 19.38 -10.75
CA ARG A 109 2.61 19.61 -10.04
C ARG A 109 2.46 19.52 -8.52
N SER A 110 1.27 19.80 -7.97
CA SER A 110 1.00 19.73 -6.53
C SER A 110 1.00 18.30 -5.98
N ARG A 111 0.91 17.30 -6.86
CA ARG A 111 1.09 15.85 -6.56
C ARG A 111 2.34 15.23 -7.21
N GLY A 112 3.21 16.04 -7.82
CA GLY A 112 4.38 15.56 -8.56
C GLY A 112 4.03 14.75 -9.83
N LEU A 113 2.86 15.00 -10.42
CA LEU A 113 2.38 14.37 -11.65
C LEU A 113 2.75 15.20 -12.87
N PHE A 114 3.74 14.72 -13.62
CA PHE A 114 4.22 15.38 -14.83
C PHE A 114 3.53 14.87 -16.11
N PHE A 115 2.96 13.65 -16.10
CA PHE A 115 2.36 12.96 -17.28
C PHE A 115 1.30 11.86 -16.90
N ILE A 116 0.35 11.58 -17.81
CA ILE A 116 -0.97 10.88 -17.72
C ILE A 116 -0.96 9.32 -17.42
N SER A 117 -2.05 8.68 -16.87
CA SER A 117 -2.26 7.18 -16.70
C SER A 117 -3.68 6.62 -16.28
N LEU A 118 -3.97 5.28 -16.46
CA LEU A 118 -5.25 4.41 -16.33
C LEU A 118 -5.72 4.02 -14.87
N LYS A 119 -6.75 3.13 -14.51
CA LYS A 119 -7.58 2.96 -13.18
C LYS A 119 -7.46 1.79 -12.07
N THR A 120 -7.76 2.03 -10.74
CA THR A 120 -8.35 1.20 -9.57
C THR A 120 -7.60 0.83 -8.20
N GLY A 121 -8.32 0.70 -7.04
CA GLY A 121 -8.14 -0.28 -5.88
C GLY A 121 -7.05 -0.16 -4.74
N SER A 122 -7.30 -0.63 -3.48
CA SER A 122 -6.27 -0.79 -2.38
C SER A 122 -6.37 -2.05 -1.50
N LEU A 123 -5.22 -2.49 -0.98
CA LEU A 123 -5.04 -3.49 0.10
C LEU A 123 -4.31 -2.85 1.31
N CYS A 124 -4.80 -3.04 2.53
CA CYS A 124 -4.12 -2.64 3.77
C CYS A 124 -3.49 -3.87 4.46
N GLN A 125 -2.22 -3.78 4.87
CA GLN A 125 -1.47 -4.90 5.47
C GLN A 125 -0.99 -4.55 6.88
N PHE A 126 -1.39 -5.36 7.86
CA PHE A 126 -1.05 -5.17 9.27
C PHE A 126 -0.19 -6.35 9.76
N GLY A 127 1.14 -6.24 9.63
CA GLY A 127 2.09 -7.23 10.16
C GLY A 127 2.15 -7.19 11.69
N GLY A 128 2.94 -6.24 12.21
CA GLY A 128 3.06 -6.02 13.67
C GLY A 128 1.72 -5.72 14.34
N GLY A 129 0.82 -4.98 13.67
CA GLY A 129 -0.54 -4.69 14.15
C GLY A 129 -1.50 -5.90 14.18
N THR A 130 -1.08 -7.08 13.73
CA THR A 130 -1.82 -8.35 13.92
C THR A 130 -1.07 -9.27 14.87
N LEU A 131 0.21 -9.53 14.60
CA LEU A 131 1.07 -10.46 15.35
C LEU A 131 1.44 -9.96 16.75
N GLY A 132 1.42 -8.64 16.97
CA GLY A 132 1.71 -8.01 18.26
C GLY A 132 0.49 -7.77 19.14
N HIS A 133 -0.70 -8.27 18.76
CA HIS A 133 -1.89 -8.15 19.58
C HIS A 133 -1.75 -8.99 20.87
N PRO A 134 -2.09 -8.48 22.08
CA PRO A 134 -1.85 -9.20 23.33
C PRO A 134 -2.47 -10.59 23.40
N TRP A 135 -3.64 -10.77 22.77
CA TRP A 135 -4.36 -12.05 22.74
C TRP A 135 -4.00 -12.93 21.53
N GLY A 136 -2.95 -12.58 20.78
CA GLY A 136 -2.44 -13.33 19.63
C GLY A 136 -3.11 -13.02 18.30
N ASN A 137 -2.69 -13.76 17.27
CA ASN A 137 -2.91 -13.43 15.85
C ASN A 137 -4.37 -13.32 15.43
N ALA A 138 -5.24 -14.21 15.92
CA ALA A 138 -6.65 -14.23 15.51
C ALA A 138 -7.42 -13.00 16.06
N PRO A 139 -7.34 -12.67 17.36
CA PRO A 139 -7.83 -11.39 17.87
C PRO A 139 -7.24 -10.16 17.16
N GLY A 140 -5.93 -10.14 16.87
CA GLY A 140 -5.33 -9.08 16.06
C GLY A 140 -5.95 -8.94 14.67
N ALA A 141 -6.30 -10.05 14.01
CA ALA A 141 -6.98 -10.03 12.72
C ALA A 141 -8.43 -9.55 12.85
N VAL A 142 -9.14 -9.92 13.93
CA VAL A 142 -10.49 -9.42 14.25
C VAL A 142 -10.47 -7.91 14.46
N ALA A 143 -9.58 -7.39 15.31
CA ALA A 143 -9.44 -5.96 15.58
C ALA A 143 -9.26 -5.13 14.29
N ASN A 144 -8.32 -5.54 13.42
CA ASN A 144 -8.08 -4.88 12.14
C ASN A 144 -9.30 -4.96 11.19
N ARG A 145 -10.05 -6.07 11.21
CA ARG A 145 -11.25 -6.25 10.39
C ARG A 145 -12.40 -5.38 10.87
N VAL A 146 -12.67 -5.36 12.18
CA VAL A 146 -13.72 -4.53 12.80
C VAL A 146 -13.44 -3.04 12.57
N ALA A 147 -12.20 -2.60 12.79
CA ALA A 147 -11.81 -1.21 12.51
C ALA A 147 -12.09 -0.80 11.06
N LEU A 148 -11.73 -1.65 10.09
CA LEU A 148 -11.98 -1.40 8.67
C LEU A 148 -13.48 -1.35 8.34
N GLU A 149 -14.28 -2.30 8.85
CA GLU A 149 -15.72 -2.33 8.59
C GLU A 149 -16.45 -1.13 9.21
N ALA A 150 -16.10 -0.74 10.45
CA ALA A 150 -16.64 0.45 11.10
C ALA A 150 -16.31 1.73 10.32
N CYS A 151 -15.08 1.87 9.80
CA CYS A 151 -14.71 3.00 8.95
C CYS A 151 -15.44 3.01 7.61
N VAL A 152 -15.61 1.84 6.98
CA VAL A 152 -16.35 1.72 5.71
C VAL A 152 -17.84 2.01 5.89
N GLN A 153 -18.46 1.52 6.97
CA GLN A 153 -19.84 1.83 7.32
C GLN A 153 -20.02 3.33 7.56
N ALA A 154 -19.25 3.92 8.47
CA ALA A 154 -19.33 5.35 8.79
C ALA A 154 -19.14 6.25 7.55
N ARG A 155 -18.20 5.89 6.65
CA ARG A 155 -18.01 6.59 5.37
C ARG A 155 -19.24 6.47 4.46
N ASN A 156 -19.84 5.29 4.36
CA ASN A 156 -21.03 5.06 3.53
C ASN A 156 -22.27 5.78 4.10
N GLU A 157 -22.31 5.99 5.41
CA GLU A 157 -23.30 6.81 6.13
C GLU A 157 -23.03 8.32 6.02
N GLY A 158 -21.94 8.73 5.35
CA GLY A 158 -21.61 10.13 5.07
C GLY A 158 -20.74 10.84 6.11
N ARG A 159 -20.17 10.12 7.08
CA ARG A 159 -19.30 10.69 8.13
C ARG A 159 -17.91 11.06 7.60
N ASP A 160 -17.32 12.12 8.15
CA ASP A 160 -16.00 12.63 7.77
C ASP A 160 -14.89 11.85 8.52
N LEU A 161 -14.39 10.78 7.90
CA LEU A 161 -13.31 9.96 8.49
C LEU A 161 -12.06 10.74 8.89
N ALA A 162 -11.76 11.89 8.25
CA ALA A 162 -10.57 12.67 8.54
C ALA A 162 -10.70 13.47 9.85
N ARG A 163 -11.93 13.73 10.31
CA ARG A 163 -12.23 14.42 11.57
C ARG A 163 -12.74 13.46 12.65
N GLU A 164 -13.59 12.51 12.26
CA GLU A 164 -14.37 11.65 13.17
C GLU A 164 -13.74 10.26 13.37
N GLY A 165 -12.65 9.92 12.68
CA GLY A 165 -12.06 8.57 12.68
C GLY A 165 -11.76 8.01 14.07
N ASN A 166 -11.22 8.83 14.97
CA ASN A 166 -10.94 8.41 16.35
C ASN A 166 -12.22 8.04 17.12
N ASP A 167 -13.31 8.77 16.92
CA ASP A 167 -14.57 8.50 17.61
C ASP A 167 -15.30 7.31 17.00
N ILE A 168 -15.23 7.12 15.68
CA ILE A 168 -15.70 5.90 15.01
C ILE A 168 -15.05 4.64 15.60
N LEU A 169 -13.72 4.67 15.80
CA LEU A 169 -13.00 3.55 16.40
C LEU A 169 -13.36 3.35 17.87
N ARG A 170 -13.46 4.43 18.67
CA ARG A 170 -13.90 4.36 20.08
C ARG A 170 -15.30 3.78 20.24
N GLU A 171 -16.24 4.14 19.37
CA GLU A 171 -17.59 3.55 19.38
C GLU A 171 -17.55 2.05 19.03
N ALA A 172 -16.70 1.64 18.08
CA ALA A 172 -16.51 0.22 17.74
C ALA A 172 -15.85 -0.58 18.87
N SER A 173 -14.89 0.00 19.59
CA SER A 173 -14.25 -0.60 20.78
C SER A 173 -15.24 -0.90 21.92
N LYS A 174 -16.43 -0.26 21.97
CA LYS A 174 -17.44 -0.56 23.00
C LYS A 174 -18.06 -1.96 22.87
N TRP A 175 -17.98 -2.56 21.68
CA TRP A 175 -18.58 -3.87 21.39
C TRP A 175 -17.61 -4.90 20.79
N SER A 176 -16.42 -4.50 20.32
CA SER A 176 -15.30 -5.42 20.04
C SER A 176 -14.19 -5.26 21.09
N PRO A 177 -14.05 -6.22 22.02
CA PRO A 177 -12.97 -6.23 23.00
C PRO A 177 -11.57 -6.32 22.35
N GLU A 178 -11.44 -7.02 21.22
CA GLU A 178 -10.18 -7.11 20.47
C GLU A 178 -9.77 -5.74 19.93
N LEU A 179 -10.72 -4.96 19.40
CA LEU A 179 -10.43 -3.59 18.97
C LEU A 179 -10.13 -2.66 20.15
N ALA A 180 -10.77 -2.86 21.31
CA ALA A 180 -10.46 -2.08 22.51
C ALA A 180 -9.01 -2.27 22.97
N ASP A 181 -8.55 -3.51 23.13
CA ASP A 181 -7.17 -3.82 23.52
C ASP A 181 -6.16 -3.37 22.45
N ALA A 182 -6.45 -3.58 21.16
CA ALA A 182 -5.62 -3.07 20.06
C ALA A 182 -5.45 -1.54 20.09
N CYS A 183 -6.54 -0.81 20.33
CA CYS A 183 -6.50 0.64 20.47
C CYS A 183 -5.69 1.06 21.70
N GLU A 184 -5.87 0.43 22.85
CA GLU A 184 -5.15 0.78 24.09
C GLU A 184 -3.63 0.57 23.96
N VAL A 185 -3.21 -0.53 23.31
CA VAL A 185 -1.78 -0.87 23.10
C VAL A 185 -1.07 0.09 22.15
N TRP A 186 -1.75 0.63 21.12
CA TRP A 186 -1.11 1.39 20.06
C TRP A 186 -1.51 2.88 19.97
N LYS A 187 -2.40 3.39 20.84
CA LYS A 187 -2.89 4.79 20.80
C LYS A 187 -1.82 5.89 20.81
N GLU A 188 -0.65 5.63 21.41
CA GLU A 188 0.44 6.61 21.52
C GLU A 188 1.52 6.46 20.43
N ILE A 189 1.40 5.44 19.55
CA ILE A 189 2.42 5.12 18.56
C ILE A 189 2.19 5.94 17.27
N THR A 190 2.96 7.01 17.11
CA THR A 190 3.02 7.81 15.87
C THR A 190 4.40 7.78 15.23
N PHE A 191 4.49 8.19 13.95
CA PHE A 191 5.73 8.21 13.17
C PHE A 191 5.94 9.59 12.52
N ASP A 192 5.98 10.62 13.36
CA ASP A 192 6.05 12.02 12.91
C ASP A 192 7.50 12.46 12.66
N PHE A 193 7.97 12.26 11.43
CA PHE A 193 9.31 12.65 10.97
C PHE A 193 9.23 13.49 9.70
N ASP A 194 10.15 14.44 9.56
CA ASP A 194 10.33 15.22 8.34
C ASP A 194 10.70 14.30 7.14
N PRO A 195 9.89 14.26 6.06
CA PRO A 195 10.24 13.45 4.88
C PRO A 195 11.45 14.06 4.15
N VAL A 196 12.29 13.22 3.55
CA VAL A 196 13.48 13.64 2.80
C VAL A 196 13.08 14.03 1.38
N ASP A 197 12.24 13.22 0.74
CA ASP A 197 11.62 13.58 -0.53
C ASP A 197 10.43 14.53 -0.27
N LYS A 198 10.51 15.75 -0.81
CA LYS A 198 9.49 16.80 -0.70
C LYS A 198 9.31 17.44 -2.07
N LEU A 199 8.07 17.73 -2.46
CA LEU A 199 7.78 18.41 -3.72
C LEU A 199 8.51 19.75 -3.84
N ASP A 200 8.79 20.16 -5.08
CA ASP A 200 9.24 21.51 -5.37
C ASP A 200 8.11 22.49 -5.08
N LYS A 201 8.38 23.48 -4.22
CA LYS A 201 7.48 24.62 -4.03
C LYS A 201 7.49 25.44 -5.32
N GLU A 202 6.33 25.88 -5.79
CA GLU A 202 6.28 26.83 -6.90
C GLU A 202 6.96 28.14 -6.48
N THR A 203 8.13 28.42 -7.07
CA THR A 203 8.67 29.77 -7.14
C THR A 203 7.74 30.60 -8.01
N LYS A 204 7.08 31.58 -7.39
CA LYS A 204 6.45 32.71 -8.07
C LYS A 204 7.48 33.54 -8.84
#